data_AF-A0A7S2FCE2-F1
#
_entry.id   AF-A0A7S2FCE2-F1
#
_cell.length_a   1.000
_cell.length_b   1.000
_cell.length_c   1.000
_cell.angle_alpha   90.00
_cell.angle_beta   90.00
_cell.angle_gamma   90.00
#
_symmetry.space_group_name_H-M   'P 1'
#
loop_
_entity.id
_entity.type
_entity.pdbx_description
1 polymer ?
#
loop_
_entity_poly.entity_id
_entity_poly.type
_entity_poly.pdbx_seq_one_letter_code
_entity_poly.pdbx_strand_id
1 'polypeptide(L)'
;METGTLISGAEGTILQISSNPTVSADPYLPYVGFEGSLSFNSNIKIDGTTPYIISTDIQNGNGEVLSTGHTATILIEFSAAVEVVGTPKIRLEIVAGNTGLKRYASYLNGSETSVLTFQ
;
A
#
# COMPACT_ATOMS: atom_id res chain seq x y z
N MET A 1 10.90 28.94 11.59
CA MET A 1 11.24 28.66 10.18
C MET A 1 12.45 27.76 10.23
N GLU A 2 12.26 26.48 9.92
CA GLU A 2 13.26 25.44 10.19
C GLU A 2 14.06 25.17 8.91
N THR A 3 15.35 25.51 8.91
CA THR A 3 16.29 25.15 7.84
C THR A 3 16.88 23.78 8.14
N GLY A 4 16.70 22.82 7.22
CA GLY A 4 17.38 21.53 7.33
C GLY A 4 18.91 21.72 7.31
N THR A 5 19.61 21.04 8.21
CA THR A 5 21.08 21.09 8.32
C THR A 5 21.62 19.69 8.05
N LEU A 6 22.62 19.57 7.18
CA LEU A 6 23.38 18.33 7.06
C LEU A 6 24.24 18.15 8.31
N ILE A 7 23.95 17.12 9.11
CA ILE A 7 24.70 16.85 10.34
C ILE A 7 25.97 16.08 9.99
N SER A 8 27.13 16.75 10.00
CA SER A 8 28.42 16.07 10.05
C SER A 8 28.68 15.64 11.49
N GLY A 9 28.35 14.39 11.84
CA GLY A 9 28.64 13.83 13.16
C GLY A 9 30.14 13.69 13.42
N ALA A 10 30.50 13.34 14.66
CA ALA A 10 31.88 13.24 15.17
C ALA A 10 32.84 12.27 14.42
N GLU A 11 32.41 11.67 13.29
CA GLU A 11 33.20 10.72 12.49
C GLU A 11 33.50 11.18 11.06
N GLY A 12 33.07 12.39 10.63
CA GLY A 12 33.39 12.86 9.27
C GLY A 12 33.22 14.36 9.07
N THR A 13 34.08 14.96 8.22
CA THR A 13 34.03 16.38 7.83
C THR A 13 33.78 16.51 6.34
N ILE A 14 32.92 17.44 5.93
CA ILE A 14 32.73 17.82 4.52
C ILE A 14 33.61 19.04 4.27
N LEU A 15 34.68 18.88 3.50
CA LEU A 15 35.66 19.92 3.21
C LEU A 15 35.71 20.22 1.71
N GLN A 16 36.02 21.46 1.35
CA GLN A 16 36.29 21.84 -0.02
C GLN A 16 37.47 21.04 -0.60
N ILE A 17 37.29 20.50 -1.81
CA ILE A 17 38.34 19.75 -2.49
C ILE A 17 39.60 20.62 -2.72
N SER A 18 40.74 20.15 -2.24
CA SER A 18 42.06 20.77 -2.42
C SER A 18 43.16 19.74 -2.11
N SER A 19 44.43 20.10 -2.34
CA SER A 19 45.58 19.24 -2.00
C SER A 19 45.75 19.02 -0.50
N ASN A 20 45.19 19.89 0.35
CA ASN A 20 45.13 19.72 1.79
C ASN A 20 43.83 20.35 2.35
N PRO A 21 42.69 19.63 2.30
CA PRO A 21 41.38 20.16 2.64
C PRO A 21 41.31 20.60 4.10
N THR A 22 40.97 21.88 4.33
CA THR A 22 40.80 22.47 5.68
C THR A 22 39.57 23.38 5.78
N VAL A 23 38.96 23.74 4.65
CA VAL A 23 37.79 24.63 4.60
C VAL A 23 36.53 23.79 4.66
N SER A 24 35.73 23.97 5.72
CA SER A 24 34.42 23.31 5.85
C SER A 24 33.43 23.79 4.81
N ALA A 25 32.64 22.88 4.27
CA ALA A 25 31.49 23.20 3.44
C ALA A 25 30.34 23.76 4.29
N ASP A 26 29.48 24.56 3.68
CA ASP A 26 28.23 25.04 4.28
C ASP A 26 27.14 23.93 4.20
N PRO A 27 26.63 23.42 5.34
CA PRO A 27 25.65 22.34 5.37
C PRO A 27 24.19 22.82 5.35
N TYR A 28 23.92 24.12 5.23
CA TYR A 28 22.56 24.64 5.29
C TYR A 28 21.85 24.55 3.95
N LEU A 29 20.64 24.00 3.97
CA LEU A 29 19.76 24.06 2.81
C LEU A 29 19.19 25.48 2.64
N PRO A 30 19.02 25.96 1.38
CA PRO A 30 18.26 27.16 1.09
C PRO A 30 16.83 27.11 1.65
N TYR A 31 16.23 28.27 1.86
CA TYR A 31 14.87 28.36 2.37
C TYR A 31 13.87 27.57 1.52
N VAL A 32 12.89 26.96 2.17
CA VAL A 32 11.86 26.14 1.50
C VAL A 32 11.18 26.90 0.36
N GLY A 33 11.14 26.29 -0.82
CA GLY A 33 10.51 26.85 -2.01
C GLY A 33 11.42 27.72 -2.89
N PHE A 34 12.67 27.94 -2.49
CA PHE A 34 13.68 28.61 -3.33
C PHE A 34 14.56 27.58 -4.06
N GLU A 35 15.16 28.00 -5.17
CA GLU A 35 16.13 27.20 -5.93
C GLU A 35 17.20 26.62 -4.99
N GLY A 36 17.53 25.34 -5.19
CA GLY A 36 18.47 24.62 -4.32
C GLY A 36 17.84 24.02 -3.05
N SER A 37 16.62 24.42 -2.65
CA SER A 37 15.90 23.74 -1.56
C SER A 37 15.35 22.38 -2.01
N LEU A 38 15.23 21.43 -1.07
CA LEU A 38 14.69 20.10 -1.36
C LEU A 38 13.26 20.18 -1.91
N SER A 39 12.43 21.06 -1.35
CA SER A 39 11.03 21.23 -1.78
C SER A 39 10.89 21.88 -3.17
N PHE A 40 11.90 22.62 -3.63
CA PHE A 40 11.93 23.17 -4.99
C PHE A 40 12.42 22.13 -6.00
N ASN A 41 13.46 21.38 -5.66
CA ASN A 41 14.11 20.44 -6.57
C ASN A 41 13.42 19.07 -6.66
N SER A 42 12.57 18.72 -5.70
CA SER A 42 11.98 17.37 -5.63
C SER A 42 10.47 17.43 -5.37
N ASN A 43 9.74 16.65 -6.17
CA ASN A 43 8.31 16.42 -5.96
C ASN A 43 8.13 15.22 -5.03
N ILE A 44 8.15 15.46 -3.72
CA ILE A 44 7.94 14.40 -2.72
C ILE A 44 6.45 14.03 -2.71
N LYS A 45 6.13 12.86 -3.29
CA LYS A 45 4.78 12.28 -3.25
C LYS A 45 4.74 11.20 -2.18
N ILE A 46 3.85 11.38 -1.21
CA ILE A 46 3.55 10.37 -0.19
C ILE A 46 2.14 9.87 -0.50
N ASP A 47 2.01 8.60 -0.88
CA ASP A 47 0.72 7.92 -0.92
C ASP A 47 0.52 7.21 0.42
N GLY A 48 -0.41 7.74 1.21
CA GLY A 48 -0.82 7.16 2.49
C GLY A 48 -2.21 6.55 2.44
N THR A 49 -2.77 6.34 1.25
CA THR A 49 -4.12 5.79 1.13
C THR A 49 -4.15 4.34 1.59
N THR A 50 -5.08 4.03 2.50
CA THR A 50 -5.31 2.65 2.93
C THR A 50 -6.19 1.97 1.88
N PRO A 51 -5.78 0.82 1.31
CA PRO A 51 -6.61 0.09 0.36
C PRO A 51 -7.96 -0.27 0.98
N TYR A 52 -9.05 -0.05 0.25
CA TYR A 52 -10.40 -0.41 0.67
C TYR A 52 -11.10 -1.22 -0.43
N ILE A 53 -12.15 -1.95 -0.05
CA ILE A 53 -12.93 -2.77 -1.00
C ILE A 53 -13.79 -1.84 -1.87
N ILE A 54 -13.63 -1.93 -3.19
CA ILE A 54 -14.44 -1.24 -4.19
C ILE A 54 -15.68 -2.07 -4.52
N SER A 55 -15.48 -3.36 -4.79
CA SER A 55 -16.55 -4.24 -5.25
C SER A 55 -16.34 -5.67 -4.78
N THR A 56 -17.43 -6.43 -4.76
CA THR A 56 -17.41 -7.86 -4.49
C THR A 56 -18.39 -8.52 -5.44
N ASP A 57 -17.95 -9.56 -6.14
CA ASP A 57 -18.75 -10.25 -7.15
C ASP A 57 -18.61 -11.77 -7.00
N ILE A 58 -19.62 -12.50 -7.47
CA ILE A 58 -19.62 -13.95 -7.57
C ILE A 58 -19.49 -14.32 -9.04
N GLN A 59 -18.29 -14.69 -9.47
CA GLN A 59 -17.97 -14.93 -10.88
C GLN A 59 -18.81 -16.07 -11.48
N ASN A 60 -19.11 -17.10 -10.68
CA ASN A 60 -19.93 -18.24 -11.08
C ASN A 60 -21.22 -18.22 -10.26
N GLY A 61 -22.30 -17.65 -10.81
CA GLY A 61 -23.63 -17.72 -10.20
C GLY A 61 -24.11 -16.43 -9.53
N ASN A 62 -23.65 -15.26 -9.95
CA ASN A 62 -24.34 -14.01 -9.61
C ASN A 62 -25.79 -14.06 -10.12
N GLY A 63 -26.74 -14.16 -9.17
CA GLY A 63 -28.17 -14.32 -9.46
C GLY A 63 -28.64 -15.75 -9.77
N GLU A 64 -27.77 -16.75 -9.70
CA GLU A 64 -28.13 -18.16 -9.96
C GLU A 64 -28.30 -18.97 -8.68
N VAL A 65 -29.09 -20.04 -8.77
CA VAL A 65 -29.27 -21.00 -7.67
C VAL A 65 -28.09 -21.97 -7.66
N LEU A 66 -27.15 -21.73 -6.76
CA LEU A 66 -26.03 -22.64 -6.52
C LEU A 66 -26.53 -23.92 -5.83
N SER A 67 -26.51 -25.03 -6.56
CA SER A 67 -26.92 -26.34 -6.08
C SER A 67 -25.73 -27.13 -5.51
N THR A 68 -26.00 -28.20 -4.77
CA THR A 68 -24.97 -29.09 -4.20
C THR A 68 -23.95 -29.50 -5.27
N GLY A 69 -22.67 -29.30 -4.97
CA GLY A 69 -21.55 -29.59 -5.88
C GLY A 69 -21.03 -28.38 -6.66
N HIS A 70 -21.72 -27.23 -6.62
CA HIS A 70 -21.19 -25.99 -7.19
C HIS A 70 -20.22 -25.31 -6.22
N THR A 71 -19.12 -24.78 -6.77
CA THR A 71 -18.18 -23.92 -6.06
C THR A 71 -18.44 -22.47 -6.45
N ALA A 72 -18.70 -21.62 -5.47
CA ALA A 72 -18.82 -20.18 -5.67
C ALA A 72 -17.42 -19.57 -5.69
N THR A 73 -17.05 -18.91 -6.79
CA THR A 73 -15.83 -18.10 -6.85
C THR A 73 -16.19 -16.66 -6.52
N ILE A 74 -15.65 -16.14 -5.43
CA ILE A 74 -15.82 -14.75 -5.01
C ILE A 74 -14.61 -13.94 -5.44
N LEU A 75 -14.86 -12.82 -6.11
CA LEU A 75 -13.88 -11.82 -6.47
C LEU A 75 -14.08 -10.61 -5.56
N ILE A 76 -13.01 -10.14 -4.93
CA ILE A 76 -12.99 -8.87 -4.18
C ILE A 76 -12.02 -7.93 -4.87
N GLU A 77 -12.52 -6.77 -5.25
CA GLU A 77 -11.71 -5.69 -5.82
C GLU A 77 -11.37 -4.66 -4.75
N PHE A 78 -10.09 -4.30 -4.67
CA PHE A 78 -9.54 -3.27 -3.80
C PHE A 78 -9.13 -2.02 -4.59
N SER A 79 -9.05 -0.89 -3.91
CA SER A 79 -8.63 0.39 -4.48
C SER A 79 -7.16 0.48 -4.88
N ALA A 80 -6.34 -0.48 -4.45
CA ALA A 80 -4.93 -0.60 -4.78
C ALA A 80 -4.49 -2.07 -4.67
N ALA A 81 -3.27 -2.37 -5.10
CA ALA A 81 -2.69 -3.70 -4.91
C ALA A 81 -2.52 -4.02 -3.42
N VAL A 82 -2.86 -5.26 -3.03
CA VAL A 82 -2.79 -5.73 -1.64
C VAL A 82 -1.93 -6.98 -1.52
N GLU A 83 -1.16 -7.09 -0.45
CA GLU A 83 -0.41 -8.31 -0.11
C GLU A 83 -1.22 -9.19 0.84
N VAL A 84 -1.25 -10.50 0.56
CA VAL A 84 -1.95 -11.46 1.41
C VAL A 84 -0.94 -12.26 2.21
N VAL A 85 -0.97 -12.07 3.54
CA VAL A 85 -0.19 -12.85 4.50
C VAL A 85 -1.12 -13.79 5.28
N GLY A 86 -0.78 -15.07 5.34
CA GLY A 86 -1.59 -16.09 6.02
C GLY A 86 -2.73 -16.64 5.16
N THR A 87 -3.80 -17.12 5.80
CA THR A 87 -4.95 -17.76 5.12
C THR A 87 -6.26 -17.06 5.49
N PRO A 88 -6.54 -15.87 4.92
CA PRO A 88 -7.77 -15.16 5.23
C PRO A 88 -8.99 -15.94 4.72
N LYS A 89 -10.11 -15.75 5.41
CA LYS A 89 -11.41 -16.34 5.05
C LYS A 89 -12.49 -15.28 5.09
N ILE A 90 -13.39 -15.34 4.12
CA ILE A 90 -14.61 -14.55 4.11
C ILE A 90 -15.70 -15.38 4.76
N ARG A 91 -16.44 -14.79 5.69
CA ARG A 91 -17.67 -15.38 6.22
C ARG A 91 -18.84 -14.94 5.34
N LEU A 92 -19.45 -15.88 4.64
CA LEU A 92 -20.70 -15.68 3.90
C LEU A 92 -21.88 -15.99 4.80
N GLU A 93 -22.84 -15.07 4.83
CA GLU A 93 -24.13 -15.24 5.48
C GLU A 93 -25.19 -15.49 4.39
N ILE A 94 -25.59 -16.75 4.26
CA ILE A 94 -26.58 -17.18 3.27
C ILE A 94 -27.93 -17.24 3.97
N VAL A 95 -28.86 -16.39 3.55
CA VAL A 95 -30.22 -16.36 4.09
C VAL A 95 -31.12 -17.19 3.19
N ALA A 96 -31.69 -18.27 3.72
CA ALA A 96 -32.69 -19.10 3.06
C ALA A 96 -33.97 -19.14 3.91
N GLY A 97 -34.95 -18.30 3.55
CA GLY A 97 -36.15 -18.10 4.37
C GLY A 97 -35.79 -17.54 5.76
N ASN A 98 -36.25 -18.21 6.82
CA ASN A 98 -35.95 -17.82 8.21
C ASN A 98 -34.64 -18.42 8.76
N THR A 99 -33.87 -19.13 7.94
CA THR A 99 -32.63 -19.79 8.37
C THR A 99 -31.41 -19.08 7.80
N GLY A 100 -30.50 -18.66 8.68
CA GLY A 100 -29.19 -18.16 8.31
C GLY A 100 -28.15 -19.27 8.32
N LEU A 101 -27.56 -19.57 7.17
CA LEU A 101 -26.43 -20.49 7.03
C LEU A 101 -25.13 -19.69 6.95
N LYS A 102 -24.14 -20.08 7.76
CA LYS A 102 -22.80 -19.49 7.73
C LYS A 102 -21.89 -20.39 6.90
N ARG A 103 -21.27 -19.84 5.86
CA ARG A 103 -20.24 -20.49 5.05
C ARG A 103 -18.97 -19.68 5.09
N TYR A 104 -17.85 -20.31 4.79
CA TYR A 104 -16.56 -19.63 4.71
C TYR A 104 -15.94 -19.91 3.35
N ALA A 105 -15.52 -18.85 2.66
CA ALA A 105 -14.68 -18.96 1.49
C ALA A 105 -13.24 -18.68 1.88
N SER A 106 -12.35 -19.56 1.46
CA SER A 106 -10.91 -19.45 1.72
C SER A 106 -10.24 -18.72 0.59
N TYR A 107 -9.21 -17.94 0.93
CA TYR A 107 -8.37 -17.30 -0.08
C TYR A 107 -7.76 -18.33 -1.04
N LEU A 108 -7.80 -17.99 -2.33
CA LEU A 108 -7.27 -18.83 -3.40
C LEU A 108 -6.05 -18.19 -4.06
N ASN A 109 -6.16 -16.95 -4.55
CA ASN A 109 -5.08 -16.23 -5.22
C ASN A 109 -5.37 -14.71 -5.33
N GLY A 110 -4.40 -13.92 -5.80
CA GLY A 110 -4.53 -12.50 -6.10
C GLY A 110 -3.59 -11.57 -5.32
N SER A 111 -2.70 -12.11 -4.48
CA SER A 111 -1.70 -11.31 -3.76
C SER A 111 -0.88 -10.45 -4.71
N GLU A 112 -0.50 -9.26 -4.26
CA GLU A 112 0.20 -8.21 -5.01
C GLU A 112 -0.63 -7.62 -6.18
N THR A 113 -1.92 -7.92 -6.24
CA THR A 113 -2.86 -7.34 -7.19
C THR A 113 -4.02 -6.63 -6.49
N SER A 114 -4.84 -5.90 -7.23
CA SER A 114 -6.06 -5.26 -6.69
C SER A 114 -7.25 -6.20 -6.62
N VAL A 115 -7.15 -7.46 -7.09
CA VAL A 115 -8.28 -8.39 -7.11
C VAL A 115 -7.90 -9.69 -6.42
N LEU A 116 -8.63 -10.04 -5.36
CA LEU A 116 -8.46 -11.31 -4.65
C LEU A 116 -9.58 -12.29 -4.99
N THR A 117 -9.22 -13.56 -5.16
CA THR A 117 -10.14 -14.66 -5.42
C THR A 117 -10.29 -15.54 -4.18
N PHE A 118 -11.54 -15.91 -3.85
CA PHE A 118 -11.89 -16.79 -2.74
C PHE A 118 -12.88 -17.89 -3.18
N GLN A 119 -12.85 -19.05 -2.51
CA GLN A 119 -13.76 -20.19 -2.72
C GLN A 119 -14.12 -20.93 -1.44
#